data_AF-D8T921-F1
#
_entry.id   AF-D8T921-F1
#
_cell.length_a   1.000
_cell.length_b   1.000
_cell.length_c   1.000
_cell.angle_alpha   90.00
_cell.angle_beta   90.00
_cell.angle_gamma   90.00
#
_symmetry.space_group_name_H-M   'P 1'
#
loop_
_entity.id
_entity.type
_entity.pdbx_description
1 polymer ?
#
loop_
_entity_poly.entity_id
_entity_poly.type
_entity_poly.pdbx_seq_one_letter_code
_entity_poly.pdbx_strand_id
1 'polypeptide(L)'
;KDTSIRPMISKSSAAIVEKSVNEAVKAGAKLLVGSKQRGAFMEPTILEDTPFDTDARKEEILGPVILSTHTSKLSNDFKEAVKEANNTHYGLQASVFTHDLNKAF
;
A
#
# COMPACT_ATOMS: atom_id res chain seq x y z
N LYS A 1 1.76 -28.87 -0.62
CA LYS A 1 2.09 -27.91 -1.70
C LYS A 1 1.24 -26.70 -1.42
N ASP A 2 1.82 -25.71 -0.77
CA ASP A 2 1.03 -24.67 -0.09
C ASP A 2 1.06 -23.41 -0.94
N THR A 3 -0.14 -22.92 -1.28
CA THR A 3 -0.30 -21.71 -2.10
C THR A 3 -0.61 -20.54 -1.17
N SER A 4 0.35 -19.63 -1.01
CA SER A 4 0.22 -18.45 -0.12
C SER A 4 -0.65 -17.34 -0.70
N ILE A 5 -0.66 -17.18 -2.04
CA ILE A 5 -1.43 -16.15 -2.74
C ILE A 5 -2.36 -16.81 -3.74
N ARG A 6 -3.66 -16.49 -3.66
CA ARG A 6 -4.71 -17.06 -4.51
C ARG A 6 -5.30 -15.98 -5.41
N PRO A 7 -6.02 -16.36 -6.47
CA PRO A 7 -6.73 -15.40 -7.30
C PRO A 7 -7.69 -14.54 -6.48
N MET A 8 -7.90 -13.32 -6.94
CA MET A 8 -8.95 -12.44 -6.46
C MET A 8 -10.33 -13.02 -6.82
N ILE A 9 -11.39 -12.45 -6.22
CA ILE A 9 -12.77 -12.94 -6.41
C ILE A 9 -13.22 -12.91 -7.87
N SER A 10 -12.68 -12.00 -8.68
CA SER A 10 -13.02 -11.87 -10.10
C SER A 10 -11.89 -11.25 -10.92
N LYS A 11 -11.96 -11.42 -12.25
CA LYS A 11 -11.09 -10.73 -13.20
C LYS A 11 -11.25 -9.21 -13.14
N SER A 12 -12.47 -8.73 -12.91
CA SER A 12 -12.75 -7.29 -12.77
C SER A 12 -12.07 -6.69 -11.55
N SER A 13 -12.06 -7.41 -10.42
CA SER A 13 -11.37 -6.97 -9.20
C SER A 13 -9.86 -6.87 -9.43
N ALA A 14 -9.27 -7.87 -10.09
CA ALA A 14 -7.86 -7.84 -10.47
C ALA A 14 -7.51 -6.68 -11.42
N ALA A 15 -8.39 -6.38 -12.37
CA ALA A 15 -8.20 -5.26 -13.29
C ALA A 15 -8.28 -3.88 -12.60
N ILE A 16 -9.16 -3.72 -11.60
CA ILE A 16 -9.24 -2.49 -10.79
C ILE A 16 -7.94 -2.27 -10.02
N VAL A 17 -7.41 -3.33 -9.39
CA VAL A 17 -6.13 -3.27 -8.65
C VAL A 17 -4.97 -2.95 -9.59
N GLU A 18 -4.86 -3.64 -10.72
CA GLU A 18 -3.82 -3.37 -11.72
C GLU A 18 -3.89 -1.93 -12.23
N LYS A 19 -5.10 -1.40 -12.48
CA LYS A 19 -5.30 -0.01 -12.90
C LYS A 19 -4.78 0.96 -11.84
N SER A 20 -5.18 0.80 -10.58
CA SER A 20 -4.77 1.67 -9.47
C SER A 20 -3.24 1.69 -9.29
N VAL A 21 -2.60 0.51 -9.35
CA VAL A 21 -1.13 0.38 -9.31
C VAL A 21 -0.47 1.12 -10.47
N ASN A 22 -0.97 0.94 -11.70
CA ASN A 22 -0.41 1.57 -12.88
C ASN A 22 -0.56 3.10 -12.87
N GLU A 23 -1.68 3.61 -12.34
CA GLU A 23 -1.89 5.04 -12.16
C GLU A 23 -0.95 5.63 -11.12
N ALA A 24 -0.74 4.94 -10.00
CA ALA A 24 0.25 5.33 -9.01
C ALA A 24 1.67 5.39 -9.59
N VAL A 25 2.08 4.38 -10.38
CA VAL A 25 3.39 4.36 -11.05
C VAL A 25 3.52 5.52 -12.04
N LYS A 26 2.48 5.80 -12.84
CA LYS A 26 2.47 6.96 -13.76
C LYS A 26 2.57 8.29 -13.02
N ALA A 27 2.01 8.38 -11.82
CA ALA A 27 2.09 9.57 -10.97
C ALA A 27 3.46 9.74 -10.28
N GLY A 28 4.37 8.78 -10.42
CA GLY A 28 5.72 8.85 -9.87
C GLY A 28 6.01 7.87 -8.73
N ALA A 29 5.08 6.97 -8.40
CA ALA A 29 5.37 5.88 -7.47
C ALA A 29 6.44 4.95 -8.05
N LYS A 30 7.35 4.47 -7.21
CA LYS A 30 8.38 3.52 -7.61
C LYS A 30 7.87 2.10 -7.44
N LEU A 31 7.78 1.37 -8.55
CA LEU A 31 7.44 -0.07 -8.52
C LEU A 31 8.68 -0.89 -8.11
N LEU A 32 8.59 -1.60 -6.99
CA LEU A 32 9.66 -2.48 -6.52
C LEU A 32 9.50 -3.92 -7.05
N VAL A 33 8.26 -4.41 -7.14
CA VAL A 33 7.93 -5.76 -7.62
C VAL A 33 6.46 -5.85 -8.05
N GLY A 34 6.14 -6.77 -8.97
CA GLY A 34 4.77 -7.16 -9.32
C GLY A 34 4.14 -6.33 -10.44
N SER A 35 2.91 -5.86 -10.18
CA SER A 35 2.05 -5.02 -11.04
C SER A 35 1.27 -5.69 -12.16
N LYS A 36 1.42 -7.00 -12.42
CA LYS A 36 0.71 -7.66 -13.52
C LYS A 36 -0.44 -8.53 -13.02
N GLN A 37 -1.55 -8.51 -13.75
CA GLN A 37 -2.61 -9.50 -13.60
C GLN A 37 -2.59 -10.57 -14.70
N ARG A 38 -3.10 -11.75 -14.35
CA ARG A 38 -3.40 -12.87 -15.25
C ARG A 38 -4.76 -13.44 -14.92
N GLY A 39 -5.79 -12.94 -15.62
CA GLY A 39 -7.17 -13.32 -15.34
C GLY A 39 -7.63 -12.74 -14.01
N ALA A 40 -7.91 -13.59 -13.03
CA ALA A 40 -8.27 -13.14 -11.67
C ALA A 40 -7.06 -13.10 -10.73
N PHE A 41 -5.88 -13.54 -11.19
CA PHE A 41 -4.68 -13.52 -10.36
C PHE A 41 -3.96 -12.19 -10.49
N MET A 42 -3.74 -11.50 -9.37
CA MET A 42 -2.91 -10.30 -9.28
C MET A 42 -1.57 -10.66 -8.64
N GLU A 43 -0.45 -10.24 -9.23
CA GLU A 43 0.87 -10.43 -8.62
C GLU A 43 1.02 -9.61 -7.33
N PRO A 44 1.64 -10.17 -6.26
CA PRO A 44 2.02 -9.38 -5.09
C PRO A 44 2.86 -8.18 -5.51
N THR A 45 2.44 -7.00 -5.10
CA THR A 45 2.99 -5.74 -5.59
C THR A 45 3.46 -4.89 -4.41
N ILE A 46 4.64 -4.28 -4.55
CA ILE A 46 5.13 -3.29 -3.59
C ILE A 46 5.42 -2.00 -4.35
N LEU A 47 4.79 -0.93 -3.91
CA LEU A 47 5.06 0.43 -4.38
C LEU A 47 5.75 1.22 -3.27
N GLU A 48 6.75 1.99 -3.64
CA GLU A 48 7.48 2.89 -2.75
C GLU A 48 7.17 4.35 -3.14
N ASP A 49 7.02 5.21 -2.14
CA ASP A 49 6.82 6.65 -2.29
C ASP A 49 5.63 7.02 -3.19
N THR A 50 4.51 6.33 -3.01
CA THR A 50 3.29 6.57 -3.79
C THR A 50 2.71 7.96 -3.49
N PRO A 51 2.51 8.85 -4.48
CA PRO A 51 2.01 10.20 -4.23
C PRO A 51 0.63 10.22 -3.55
N PHE A 52 0.42 11.20 -2.67
CA PHE A 52 -0.83 11.39 -1.91
C PHE A 52 -2.08 11.57 -2.75
N ASP A 53 -1.95 12.12 -3.95
CA ASP A 53 -3.10 12.44 -4.79
C ASP A 53 -3.62 11.22 -5.59
N THR A 54 -3.00 10.05 -5.43
CA THR A 54 -3.37 8.84 -6.17
C THR A 54 -4.43 8.02 -5.44
N ASP A 55 -5.33 7.41 -6.21
CA ASP A 55 -6.37 6.51 -5.68
C ASP A 55 -5.77 5.37 -4.86
N ALA A 56 -4.60 4.85 -5.25
CA ALA A 56 -3.89 3.81 -4.49
C ALA A 56 -3.66 4.19 -3.02
N ARG A 57 -3.45 5.49 -2.72
CA ARG A 57 -3.17 5.98 -1.36
C ARG A 57 -4.40 6.51 -0.64
N LYS A 58 -5.40 7.02 -1.37
CA LYS A 58 -6.64 7.57 -0.78
C LYS A 58 -7.70 6.51 -0.51
N GLU A 59 -7.76 5.48 -1.36
CA GLU A 59 -8.80 4.45 -1.34
C GLU A 59 -8.22 3.08 -0.98
N GLU A 60 -9.07 2.17 -0.51
CA GLU A 60 -8.65 0.80 -0.23
C GLU A 60 -8.43 0.00 -1.52
N ILE A 61 -7.18 -0.43 -1.77
CA ILE A 61 -6.83 -1.21 -2.96
C ILE A 61 -7.48 -2.61 -2.97
N LEU A 62 -7.73 -3.21 -1.80
CA LEU A 62 -8.34 -4.54 -1.65
C LEU A 62 -7.68 -5.64 -2.50
N GLY A 63 -6.35 -5.57 -2.65
CA GLY A 63 -5.54 -6.52 -3.39
C GLY A 63 -4.21 -6.81 -2.70
N PRO A 64 -3.37 -7.71 -3.25
CA PRO A 64 -2.08 -8.06 -2.68
C PRO A 64 -1.04 -6.96 -2.96
N VAL A 65 -1.32 -5.73 -2.51
CA VAL A 65 -0.51 -4.53 -2.76
C VAL A 65 -0.08 -3.92 -1.43
N ILE A 66 1.21 -3.66 -1.28
CA ILE A 66 1.78 -2.93 -0.14
C ILE A 66 2.26 -1.57 -0.65
N LEU A 67 1.83 -0.51 0.03
CA LEU A 67 2.40 0.82 -0.14
C LEU A 67 3.41 1.06 0.98
N SER A 68 4.64 1.36 0.60
CA SER A 68 5.72 1.74 1.50
C SER A 68 6.02 3.22 1.37
N THR A 69 6.14 3.89 2.51
CA THR A 69 6.51 5.31 2.57
C THR A 69 7.69 5.47 3.51
N HIS A 70 8.77 6.08 3.02
CA HIS A 70 9.92 6.41 3.86
C HIS A 70 9.69 7.74 4.60
N THR A 71 9.56 7.66 5.93
CA THR A 71 9.33 8.84 6.79
C THR A 71 10.57 9.71 7.00
N SER A 72 11.77 9.22 6.71
CA SER A 72 13.00 10.04 6.75
C SER A 72 13.00 11.21 5.77
N LYS A 73 12.08 11.20 4.79
CA LYS A 73 11.81 12.34 3.89
C LYS A 73 10.92 13.42 4.51
N LEU A 74 10.27 13.12 5.63
CA LEU A 74 9.37 14.00 6.37
C LEU A 74 10.12 14.54 7.61
N SER A 75 10.62 13.63 8.48
CA SER A 75 11.66 13.83 9.49
C SER A 75 11.90 12.50 10.24
N ASN A 76 12.99 12.36 11.01
CA ASN A 76 13.21 11.19 11.88
C ASN A 76 12.29 11.16 13.13
N ASP A 77 11.16 11.87 13.13
CA ASP A 77 10.23 11.93 14.26
C ASP A 77 9.05 10.94 14.11
N PHE A 78 8.84 10.15 15.16
CA PHE A 78 7.69 9.27 15.29
C PHE A 78 6.35 10.02 15.16
N LYS A 79 6.26 11.26 15.66
CA LYS A 79 5.01 12.04 15.60
C LYS A 79 4.56 12.36 14.17
N GLU A 80 5.50 12.60 13.27
CA GLU A 80 5.17 12.84 11.87
C GLU A 80 4.71 11.58 11.17
N ALA A 81 5.33 10.43 11.47
CA ALA A 81 4.86 9.13 10.99
C ALA A 81 3.41 8.86 11.44
N VAL A 82 3.05 9.23 12.67
CA VAL A 82 1.67 9.11 13.18
C VAL A 82 0.73 10.09 12.47
N LYS A 83 1.14 11.36 12.28
CA LYS A 83 0.35 12.34 11.54
C LYS A 83 0.07 11.87 10.11
N GLU A 84 1.08 11.27 9.50
CA GLU A 84 1.01 10.69 8.16
C GLU A 84 0.06 9.48 8.12
N ALA A 85 0.18 8.55 9.08
CA ALA A 85 -0.73 7.40 9.18
C ALA A 85 -2.19 7.82 9.41
N ASN A 86 -2.42 8.95 10.07
CA ASN A 86 -3.76 9.53 10.29
C ASN A 86 -4.29 10.32 9.07
N ASN A 87 -3.49 10.52 8.02
CA ASN A 87 -3.91 11.23 6.81
C ASN A 87 -4.70 10.30 5.87
N THR A 88 -5.81 9.80 6.37
CA THR A 88 -6.74 8.92 5.65
C THR A 88 -8.17 9.19 6.15
N HIS A 89 -9.17 8.92 5.31
CA HIS A 89 -10.56 9.01 5.70
C HIS A 89 -11.04 7.76 6.48
N TYR A 90 -10.19 6.74 6.59
CA TYR A 90 -10.46 5.48 7.26
C TYR A 90 -9.71 5.37 8.60
N GLY A 91 -10.15 4.49 9.49
CA GLY A 91 -9.56 4.35 10.83
C GLY A 91 -9.87 3.03 11.51
N LEU A 92 -9.92 1.93 10.76
CA LEU A 92 -10.34 0.62 11.27
C LEU A 92 -9.27 -0.06 12.13
N GLN A 93 -8.04 -0.13 11.62
CA GLN A 93 -6.93 -0.80 12.30
C GLN A 93 -5.60 -0.12 11.95
N ALA A 94 -4.73 0.02 12.95
CA ALA A 94 -3.34 0.44 12.79
C ALA A 94 -2.44 -0.45 13.67
N SER A 95 -1.14 -0.50 13.38
CA SER A 95 -0.16 -1.24 14.17
C SER A 95 1.18 -0.52 14.17
N VAL A 96 1.86 -0.52 15.32
CA VAL A 96 3.18 0.10 15.51
C VAL A 96 4.18 -0.96 15.90
N PHE A 97 5.32 -1.00 15.22
CA PHE A 97 6.45 -1.88 15.56
C PHE A 97 7.59 -1.01 16.07
N THR A 98 7.89 -1.10 17.37
CA THR A 98 8.94 -0.32 18.05
C THR A 98 9.57 -1.14 19.17
N HIS A 99 10.84 -0.89 19.47
CA HIS A 99 11.53 -1.44 20.66
C HIS A 99 11.27 -0.59 21.92
N ASP A 100 10.81 0.65 21.75
CA ASP A 100 10.50 1.60 22.81
C ASP A 100 9.00 1.56 23.11
N LEU A 101 8.63 0.94 24.23
CA LEU A 101 7.24 0.81 24.66
C LEU A 101 6.58 2.16 24.95
N ASN A 102 7.33 3.20 25.33
CA ASN A 102 6.75 4.53 25.59
C ASN A 102 6.25 5.21 24.31
N LYS A 103 6.68 4.75 23.13
CA LYS A 103 6.14 5.21 21.83
C LYS A 103 4.91 4.42 21.38
N ALA A 104 4.68 3.25 21.98
CA ALA A 104 3.56 2.37 21.63
C ALA A 104 2.28 2.70 22.39
N PHE A 105 2.38 3.39 23.52
CA PHE A 105 1.28 3.81 24.40
C PHE A 105 1.25 5.34 24.52
#